data_AF-A0A925H875-F1
#
_entry.id   AF-A0A925H875-F1
#
_cell.length_a   1.000
_cell.length_b   1.000
_cell.length_c   1.000
_cell.angle_alpha   90.00
_cell.angle_beta   90.00
_cell.angle_gamma   90.00
#
_symmetry.space_group_name_H-M   'P 1'
#
loop_
_entity.id
_entity.type
_entity.pdbx_description
1 polymer ?
#
loop_
_entity_poly.entity_id
_entity_poly.type
_entity_poly.pdbx_seq_one_letter_code
_entity_poly.pdbx_strand_id
1 'polypeptide(L)'
;MAELERHDIQGFLLSAYGHLPCATYLLLRVTDGPAARRWLARIASEVTTAERRQEGFSVNLALTHTGLSKLGLDPAGLATFPRAFREGMATAHRARVLGDSKDSAPSEWRWGNTQNPVDILLLVFAAGESELDAQLARQRDVIQTSGGIEEVLALSAGRQPDTKEHFGFNDGIAQPVIEDSGRLQRQLDRTGHATVLKAGEFILGEEDDYGYAPIIPRAAGMDEFGRNGTYLVFRQLQQHVTEFWRFLDKATRRPEGASDPEARARLGAKFVGRWMSGAPLVKYPSGDPHAGTSALSKENDFQFYERDAHGFACPVGSHIRRSNPRDALGPDPETALKSANRHRILRRGRSYGHRLDDPFVDDETERGLHFICLNGDLERQFEFIQQTWVNNTAFAGLHGETDPLVGNQDDTGGKFTVQDDPLRSRVHNLRSFVTVKGGAYFFLPGLKALRYLASL
;
A
#
# COMPACT_ATOMS: atom_id res chain seq x y z
N MET A 1 22.25 -17.64 10.02
CA MET A 1 20.93 -17.24 9.52
C MET A 1 20.68 -18.04 8.26
N ALA A 2 19.47 -18.60 8.10
CA ALA A 2 19.15 -19.42 6.94
C ALA A 2 18.94 -18.51 5.72
N GLU A 3 19.45 -18.91 4.56
CA GLU A 3 19.24 -18.18 3.32
C GLU A 3 17.77 -18.27 2.88
N LEU A 4 17.18 -17.17 2.44
CA LEU A 4 15.79 -17.13 1.97
C LEU A 4 15.57 -18.13 0.81
N GLU A 5 14.50 -18.93 0.88
CA GLU A 5 14.11 -19.88 -0.18
C GLU A 5 13.51 -19.17 -1.41
N ARG A 6 14.33 -18.40 -2.13
CA ARG A 6 13.89 -17.51 -3.23
C ARG A 6 13.16 -18.22 -4.37
N HIS A 7 13.41 -19.51 -4.57
CA HIS A 7 12.73 -20.34 -5.56
C HIS A 7 11.27 -20.66 -5.16
N ASP A 8 10.94 -20.57 -3.87
CA ASP A 8 9.59 -20.79 -3.35
C ASP A 8 8.85 -19.49 -3.05
N ILE A 9 9.56 -18.37 -2.92
CA ILE A 9 8.98 -17.05 -2.71
C ILE A 9 8.52 -16.45 -4.04
N GLN A 10 7.27 -15.97 -4.10
CA GLN A 10 6.78 -15.18 -5.23
C GLN A 10 7.55 -13.85 -5.37
N GLY A 11 8.01 -13.54 -6.57
CA GLY A 11 8.92 -12.44 -6.86
C GLY A 11 8.38 -11.06 -6.47
N PHE A 12 7.05 -10.86 -6.48
CA PHE A 12 6.41 -9.61 -6.07
C PHE A 12 6.75 -9.19 -4.63
N LEU A 13 7.07 -10.16 -3.76
CA LEU A 13 7.48 -9.91 -2.38
C LEU A 13 8.82 -9.15 -2.34
N LEU A 14 9.85 -9.70 -2.98
CA LEU A 14 11.21 -9.15 -2.99
C LEU A 14 11.47 -8.13 -4.12
N SER A 15 10.52 -7.96 -5.04
CA SER A 15 10.61 -7.07 -6.20
C SER A 15 9.28 -6.40 -6.49
N ALA A 16 9.25 -5.07 -6.50
CA ALA A 16 8.07 -4.30 -6.94
C ALA A 16 7.94 -4.22 -8.48
N TYR A 17 8.77 -4.95 -9.22
CA TYR A 17 8.86 -4.90 -10.68
C TYR A 17 8.95 -3.48 -11.26
N GLY A 18 9.76 -2.61 -10.63
CA GLY A 18 9.90 -1.21 -11.07
C GLY A 18 10.45 -1.03 -12.49
N HIS A 19 11.03 -2.09 -13.07
CA HIS A 19 11.47 -2.15 -14.47
C HIS A 19 10.39 -2.60 -15.45
N LEU A 20 9.23 -3.06 -14.97
CA LEU A 20 8.07 -3.45 -15.78
C LEU A 20 6.98 -2.39 -15.57
N PRO A 21 6.95 -1.30 -16.35
CA PRO A 21 6.09 -0.13 -16.09
C PRO A 21 4.60 -0.38 -16.37
N CYS A 22 4.27 -1.36 -17.19
CA CYS A 22 2.89 -1.70 -17.53
C CYS A 22 2.39 -2.81 -16.61
N ALA A 23 1.16 -2.69 -16.09
CA ALA A 23 0.55 -3.74 -15.30
C ALA A 23 -0.97 -3.74 -15.42
N THR A 24 -1.57 -4.91 -15.21
CA THR A 24 -3.01 -5.08 -15.03
C THR A 24 -3.23 -6.11 -13.92
N TYR A 25 -4.18 -5.80 -13.05
CA TYR A 25 -4.59 -6.69 -11.98
C TYR A 25 -5.95 -7.30 -12.32
N LEU A 26 -5.98 -8.61 -12.56
CA LEU A 26 -7.22 -9.33 -12.83
C LEU A 26 -7.80 -9.80 -11.50
N LEU A 27 -9.01 -9.36 -11.20
CA LEU A 27 -9.82 -9.83 -10.08
C LEU A 27 -10.68 -10.98 -10.60
N LEU A 28 -10.49 -12.17 -10.03
CA LEU A 28 -11.11 -13.38 -10.50
C LEU A 28 -11.98 -14.02 -9.41
N ARG A 29 -13.01 -14.74 -9.85
CA ARG A 29 -13.93 -15.50 -9.01
C ARG A 29 -13.84 -16.98 -9.35
N VAL A 30 -13.86 -17.84 -8.33
CA VAL A 30 -13.95 -19.29 -8.51
C VAL A 30 -15.42 -19.66 -8.66
N THR A 31 -15.76 -20.29 -9.79
CA THR A 31 -17.11 -20.77 -10.13
C THR A 31 -17.23 -22.29 -10.05
N ASP A 32 -16.13 -23.03 -10.24
CA ASP A 32 -16.03 -24.48 -10.03
C ASP A 32 -14.66 -24.83 -9.46
N GLY A 33 -14.63 -25.44 -8.27
CA GLY A 33 -13.38 -25.72 -7.54
C GLY A 33 -12.42 -26.66 -8.29
N PRO A 34 -12.87 -27.87 -8.71
CA PRO A 34 -12.02 -28.79 -9.45
C PRO A 34 -11.46 -28.21 -10.76
N ALA A 35 -12.24 -27.46 -11.53
CA ALA A 35 -11.75 -26.79 -12.73
C ALA A 35 -10.78 -25.65 -12.42
N ALA A 36 -11.07 -24.84 -11.40
CA ALA A 36 -10.17 -23.80 -10.90
C ALA A 36 -8.82 -24.36 -10.45
N ARG A 37 -8.76 -25.57 -9.88
CA ARG A 37 -7.48 -26.21 -9.52
C ARG A 37 -6.67 -26.63 -10.74
N ARG A 38 -7.31 -27.08 -11.83
CA ARG A 38 -6.61 -27.34 -13.10
C ARG A 38 -6.05 -26.06 -13.70
N TRP A 39 -6.79 -24.95 -13.60
CA TRP A 39 -6.28 -23.62 -13.96
C TRP A 39 -5.07 -23.25 -13.08
N LEU A 40 -5.19 -23.41 -11.76
CA LEU A 40 -4.13 -23.10 -10.81
C LEU A 40 -2.85 -23.91 -11.08
N ALA A 41 -2.97 -25.18 -11.44
CA ALA A 41 -1.84 -26.04 -11.82
C ALA A 41 -1.04 -25.46 -13.01
N ARG A 42 -1.74 -24.90 -14.01
CA ARG A 42 -1.10 -24.25 -15.17
C ARG A 42 -0.41 -22.96 -14.75
N ILE A 43 -1.13 -22.08 -14.03
CA ILE A 43 -0.61 -20.78 -13.61
C ILE A 43 0.55 -20.90 -12.62
N ALA A 44 0.54 -21.90 -11.74
CA ALA A 44 1.62 -22.11 -10.76
C ALA A 44 3.00 -22.33 -11.42
N SER A 45 3.04 -22.77 -12.67
CA SER A 45 4.28 -22.90 -13.45
C SER A 45 4.75 -21.59 -14.09
N GLU A 46 3.85 -20.62 -14.26
CA GLU A 46 4.11 -19.28 -14.83
C GLU A 46 4.39 -18.22 -13.75
N VAL A 47 4.03 -18.49 -12.50
CA VAL A 47 4.27 -17.58 -11.37
C VAL A 47 5.77 -17.27 -11.26
N THR A 48 6.09 -15.99 -11.31
CA THR A 48 7.45 -15.49 -11.22
C THR A 48 7.95 -15.60 -9.77
N THR A 49 9.06 -16.31 -9.59
CA THR A 49 9.73 -16.49 -8.30
C THR A 49 10.70 -15.34 -8.01
N ALA A 50 11.20 -15.27 -6.77
CA ALA A 50 12.19 -14.29 -6.34
C ALA A 50 13.64 -14.70 -6.63
N GLU A 51 13.84 -15.86 -7.25
CA GLU A 51 15.15 -16.44 -7.58
C GLU A 51 15.90 -15.63 -8.63
N ARG A 52 15.19 -15.21 -9.68
CA ARG A 52 15.78 -14.43 -10.78
C ARG A 52 14.87 -13.31 -11.24
N ARG A 53 15.49 -12.22 -11.67
CA ARG A 53 14.79 -11.11 -12.32
C ARG A 53 14.36 -11.55 -13.73
N GLN A 54 13.11 -11.26 -14.09
CA GLN A 54 12.58 -11.43 -15.45
C GLN A 54 12.60 -10.08 -16.18
N GLU A 55 12.98 -10.04 -17.46
CA GLU A 55 13.10 -8.79 -18.24
C GLU A 55 11.87 -8.48 -19.11
N GLY A 56 11.03 -9.47 -19.44
CA GLY A 56 9.82 -9.25 -20.27
C GLY A 56 8.57 -9.02 -19.43
N PHE A 57 8.06 -10.09 -18.83
CA PHE A 57 6.85 -10.03 -18.01
C PHE A 57 7.05 -10.70 -16.66
N SER A 58 6.12 -10.46 -15.74
CA SER A 58 6.03 -11.18 -14.47
C SER A 58 4.58 -11.40 -14.10
N VAL A 59 4.30 -12.59 -13.57
CA VAL A 59 2.96 -13.00 -13.11
C VAL A 59 3.05 -13.42 -11.65
N ASN A 60 2.15 -12.93 -10.83
CA ASN A 60 2.00 -13.35 -9.43
C ASN A 60 0.54 -13.53 -9.09
N LEU A 61 0.26 -14.29 -8.04
CA LEU A 61 -1.09 -14.66 -7.67
C LEU A 61 -1.27 -14.59 -6.15
N ALA A 62 -2.39 -14.02 -5.73
CA ALA A 62 -2.82 -14.00 -4.34
C ALA A 62 -4.28 -14.46 -4.21
N LEU A 63 -4.63 -15.03 -3.05
CA LEU A 63 -5.90 -15.73 -2.80
C LEU A 63 -6.60 -15.10 -1.59
N THR A 64 -7.89 -14.84 -1.68
CA THR A 64 -8.68 -14.50 -0.49
C THR A 64 -8.98 -15.76 0.33
N HIS A 65 -9.47 -15.58 1.56
CA HIS A 65 -9.92 -16.71 2.37
C HIS A 65 -11.05 -17.50 1.69
N THR A 66 -11.99 -16.82 1.02
CA THR A 66 -13.06 -17.48 0.24
C THR A 66 -12.50 -18.21 -0.97
N GLY A 67 -11.48 -17.66 -1.63
CA GLY A 67 -10.79 -18.33 -2.72
C GLY A 67 -10.10 -19.62 -2.30
N LEU A 68 -9.40 -19.61 -1.16
CA LEU A 68 -8.81 -20.83 -0.58
C LEU A 68 -9.87 -21.90 -0.28
N SER A 69 -11.01 -21.49 0.30
CA SER A 69 -12.12 -22.40 0.58
C SER A 69 -12.70 -23.01 -0.69
N LYS A 70 -12.96 -22.20 -1.72
CA LYS A 70 -13.50 -22.68 -3.00
C LYS A 70 -12.52 -23.54 -3.80
N LEU A 71 -11.22 -23.34 -3.62
CA LEU A 71 -10.18 -24.21 -4.17
C LEU A 71 -10.12 -25.57 -3.44
N GLY A 72 -10.76 -25.70 -2.27
CA GLY A 72 -10.89 -26.97 -1.55
C GLY A 72 -10.00 -27.10 -0.33
N LEU A 73 -9.37 -26.01 0.15
CA LEU A 73 -8.66 -26.04 1.43
C LEU A 73 -9.65 -26.40 2.55
N ASP A 74 -9.26 -27.35 3.40
CA ASP A 74 -10.15 -27.90 4.41
C ASP A 74 -10.49 -26.88 5.52
N PRO A 75 -11.64 -27.02 6.20
CA PRO A 75 -12.05 -26.09 7.24
C PRO A 75 -11.06 -25.94 8.41
N ALA A 76 -10.32 -26.98 8.76
CA ALA A 76 -9.33 -26.90 9.84
C ALA A 76 -8.13 -26.06 9.41
N GLY A 77 -7.65 -26.24 8.17
CA GLY A 77 -6.63 -25.39 7.57
C GLY A 77 -7.07 -23.92 7.46
N LEU A 78 -8.27 -23.67 6.94
CA LEU A 78 -8.86 -22.32 6.87
C LEU A 78 -8.93 -21.62 8.23
N ALA A 79 -9.27 -22.37 9.29
CA ALA A 79 -9.38 -21.83 10.64
C ALA A 79 -8.03 -21.36 11.23
N THR A 80 -6.89 -21.84 10.70
CA THR A 80 -5.54 -21.46 11.15
C THR A 80 -5.09 -20.07 10.70
N PHE A 81 -5.79 -19.46 9.73
CA PHE A 81 -5.46 -18.10 9.29
C PHE A 81 -5.83 -17.04 10.34
N PRO A 82 -5.16 -15.88 10.35
CA PRO A 82 -5.51 -14.75 11.21
C PRO A 82 -6.96 -14.31 11.02
N ARG A 83 -7.55 -13.80 12.09
CA ARG A 83 -8.96 -13.38 12.11
C ARG A 83 -9.26 -12.35 11.03
N ALA A 84 -8.39 -11.36 10.88
CA ALA A 84 -8.46 -10.34 9.83
C ALA A 84 -8.68 -10.93 8.43
N PHE A 85 -7.84 -11.90 8.08
CA PHE A 85 -7.87 -12.55 6.77
C PHE A 85 -9.12 -13.40 6.58
N ARG A 86 -9.52 -14.14 7.63
CA ARG A 86 -10.73 -14.98 7.62
C ARG A 86 -12.02 -14.17 7.45
N GLU A 87 -12.13 -13.05 8.17
CA GLU A 87 -13.29 -12.16 8.11
C GLU A 87 -13.35 -11.39 6.78
N GLY A 88 -12.19 -11.00 6.25
CA GLY A 88 -12.09 -10.14 5.07
C GLY A 88 -12.28 -8.66 5.40
N MET A 89 -11.99 -7.83 4.40
CA MET A 89 -11.91 -6.37 4.58
C MET A 89 -13.27 -5.67 4.68
N ALA A 90 -14.30 -6.22 4.02
CA ALA A 90 -15.61 -5.56 3.84
C ALA A 90 -16.57 -5.71 5.03
N THR A 91 -16.13 -6.21 6.18
CA THR A 91 -17.01 -6.38 7.35
C THR A 91 -17.29 -5.06 8.05
N ALA A 92 -18.43 -4.95 8.73
CA ALA A 92 -18.75 -3.75 9.51
C ALA A 92 -17.71 -3.43 10.60
N HIS A 93 -17.05 -4.45 11.15
CA HIS A 93 -15.96 -4.26 12.11
C HIS A 93 -14.72 -3.65 11.44
N ARG A 94 -14.25 -4.22 10.33
CA ARG A 94 -13.07 -3.72 9.62
C ARG A 94 -13.31 -2.39 8.93
N ALA A 95 -14.52 -2.11 8.48
CA ALA A 95 -14.89 -0.78 8.03
C ALA A 95 -14.65 0.30 9.11
N ARG A 96 -14.94 0.01 10.39
CA ARG A 96 -14.62 0.94 11.49
C ARG A 96 -13.14 1.06 11.78
N VAL A 97 -12.41 -0.06 11.76
CA VAL A 97 -10.94 -0.09 11.97
C VAL A 97 -10.25 0.75 10.90
N LEU A 98 -10.64 0.55 9.64
CA LEU A 98 -10.02 1.15 8.47
C LEU A 98 -10.50 2.59 8.20
N GLY A 99 -11.62 3.00 8.80
CA GLY A 99 -12.25 4.27 8.46
C GLY A 99 -12.90 4.23 7.09
N ASP A 100 -13.59 3.14 6.74
CA ASP A 100 -14.31 3.03 5.49
C ASP A 100 -15.78 3.38 5.75
N SER A 101 -16.11 4.66 5.57
CA SER A 101 -17.44 5.20 5.84
C SER A 101 -17.91 6.09 4.68
N LYS A 102 -19.22 6.39 4.64
CA LYS A 102 -19.85 7.21 3.58
C LYS A 102 -19.50 6.65 2.19
N ASP A 103 -19.00 7.48 1.28
CA ASP A 103 -18.62 7.08 -0.09
C ASP A 103 -17.50 6.03 -0.14
N SER A 104 -16.79 5.81 0.97
CA SER A 104 -15.77 4.77 1.10
C SER A 104 -16.28 3.53 1.83
N ALA A 105 -17.56 3.47 2.24
CA ALA A 105 -18.11 2.32 2.94
C ALA A 105 -18.13 1.07 2.03
N PRO A 106 -17.99 -0.15 2.58
CA PRO A 106 -18.00 -1.37 1.76
C PRO A 106 -19.25 -1.58 0.91
N SER A 107 -20.39 -0.97 1.26
CA SER A 107 -21.60 -0.97 0.43
C SER A 107 -21.43 -0.22 -0.90
N GLU A 108 -20.55 0.77 -0.94
CA GLU A 108 -20.27 1.60 -2.13
C GLU A 108 -19.12 1.04 -2.99
N TRP A 109 -18.49 -0.04 -2.54
CA TRP A 109 -17.38 -0.66 -3.26
C TRP A 109 -17.87 -1.37 -4.53
N ARG A 110 -17.09 -1.24 -5.59
CA ARG A 110 -17.29 -1.92 -6.87
C ARG A 110 -16.87 -3.38 -6.84
N TRP A 111 -15.97 -3.75 -5.92
CA TRP A 111 -15.45 -5.11 -5.78
C TRP A 111 -14.91 -5.38 -4.37
N GLY A 112 -14.81 -6.66 -4.01
CA GLY A 112 -14.29 -7.10 -2.71
C GLY A 112 -15.31 -7.07 -1.57
N ASN A 113 -16.55 -6.65 -1.86
CA ASN A 113 -17.67 -6.72 -0.93
C ASN A 113 -18.53 -7.97 -1.16
N THR A 114 -19.61 -8.12 -0.39
CA THR A 114 -20.50 -9.29 -0.46
C THR A 114 -21.28 -9.38 -1.78
N GLN A 115 -21.53 -8.25 -2.46
CA GLN A 115 -22.25 -8.21 -3.73
C GLN A 115 -21.33 -8.54 -4.92
N ASN A 116 -20.07 -8.09 -4.86
CA ASN A 116 -19.05 -8.28 -5.89
C ASN A 116 -17.82 -8.99 -5.29
N PRO A 117 -17.95 -10.26 -4.86
CA PRO A 117 -16.87 -10.97 -4.21
C PRO A 117 -15.74 -11.31 -5.19
N VAL A 118 -14.51 -11.32 -4.67
CA VAL A 118 -13.30 -11.71 -5.40
C VAL A 118 -12.60 -12.82 -4.63
N ASP A 119 -12.11 -13.82 -5.34
CA ASP A 119 -11.45 -14.99 -4.76
C ASP A 119 -9.94 -15.00 -5.03
N ILE A 120 -9.52 -14.46 -6.17
CA ILE A 120 -8.15 -14.52 -6.65
C ILE A 120 -7.76 -13.15 -7.25
N LEU A 121 -6.54 -12.72 -6.95
CA LEU A 121 -5.88 -11.58 -7.57
C LEU A 121 -4.73 -12.10 -8.42
N LEU A 122 -4.80 -11.93 -9.74
CA LEU A 122 -3.69 -12.19 -10.65
C LEU A 122 -3.02 -10.87 -11.01
N LEU A 123 -1.74 -10.73 -10.68
CA LEU A 123 -0.95 -9.56 -10.98
C LEU A 123 -0.09 -9.82 -12.23
N VAL A 124 -0.35 -9.09 -13.31
CA VAL A 124 0.41 -9.20 -14.55
C VAL A 124 1.18 -7.91 -14.78
N PHE A 125 2.49 -8.02 -14.97
CA PHE A 125 3.40 -6.92 -15.25
C PHE A 125 4.12 -7.18 -16.57
N ALA A 126 4.43 -6.13 -17.33
CA ALA A 126 5.18 -6.24 -18.57
C ALA A 126 6.07 -5.01 -18.83
N ALA A 127 7.06 -5.16 -19.70
CA ALA A 127 7.98 -4.09 -20.09
C ALA A 127 7.29 -3.01 -20.95
N GLY A 128 6.24 -3.37 -21.69
CA GLY A 128 5.45 -2.47 -22.53
C GLY A 128 4.01 -2.94 -22.74
N GLU A 129 3.18 -2.07 -23.31
CA GLU A 129 1.73 -2.31 -23.49
C GLU A 129 1.44 -3.52 -24.38
N SER A 130 2.12 -3.66 -25.53
CA SER A 130 1.91 -4.81 -26.42
C SER A 130 2.27 -6.15 -25.77
N GLU A 131 3.28 -6.17 -24.91
CA GLU A 131 3.64 -7.37 -24.15
C GLU A 131 2.62 -7.65 -23.04
N LEU A 132 2.11 -6.61 -22.38
CA LEU A 132 1.03 -6.73 -21.40
C LEU A 132 -0.22 -7.32 -22.06
N ASP A 133 -0.64 -6.79 -23.20
CA ASP A 133 -1.82 -7.25 -23.93
C ASP A 133 -1.68 -8.71 -24.38
N ALA A 134 -0.50 -9.08 -24.90
CA ALA A 134 -0.22 -10.46 -25.28
C ALA A 134 -0.28 -11.41 -24.07
N GLN A 135 0.23 -10.98 -22.91
CA GLN A 135 0.14 -11.78 -21.69
C GLN A 135 -1.30 -11.86 -21.17
N LEU A 136 -2.05 -10.77 -21.16
CA LEU A 136 -3.46 -10.79 -20.75
C LEU A 136 -4.31 -11.68 -21.65
N ALA A 137 -4.08 -11.65 -22.97
CA ALA A 137 -4.75 -12.55 -23.91
C ALA A 137 -4.43 -14.03 -23.59
N ARG A 138 -3.15 -14.35 -23.32
CA ARG A 138 -2.74 -15.69 -22.88
C ARG A 138 -3.43 -16.09 -21.57
N GLN A 139 -3.44 -15.22 -20.56
CA GLN A 139 -4.07 -15.52 -19.26
C GLN A 139 -5.58 -15.75 -19.40
N ARG A 140 -6.26 -14.96 -20.23
CA ARG A 140 -7.69 -15.12 -20.52
C ARG A 140 -7.98 -16.42 -21.28
N ASP A 141 -7.14 -16.81 -22.23
CA ASP A 141 -7.25 -18.12 -22.89
C ASP A 141 -7.08 -19.28 -21.89
N VAL A 142 -6.11 -19.19 -20.98
CA VAL A 142 -5.90 -20.19 -19.91
C VAL A 142 -7.12 -20.27 -18.99
N ILE A 143 -7.70 -19.13 -18.59
CA ILE A 143 -8.94 -19.05 -17.79
C ILE A 143 -10.09 -19.75 -18.53
N GLN A 144 -10.31 -19.42 -19.80
CA GLN A 144 -11.42 -19.96 -20.59
C GLN A 144 -11.28 -21.46 -20.84
N THR A 145 -10.08 -21.92 -21.22
CA THR A 145 -9.83 -23.33 -21.57
C THR A 145 -9.83 -24.26 -20.37
N SER A 146 -9.42 -23.79 -19.18
CA SER A 146 -9.46 -24.59 -17.95
C SER A 146 -10.85 -24.66 -17.32
N GLY A 147 -11.64 -23.59 -17.45
CA GLY A 147 -12.94 -23.42 -16.80
C GLY A 147 -12.83 -23.20 -15.28
N GLY A 148 -13.98 -22.93 -14.63
CA GLY A 148 -14.07 -22.78 -13.18
C GLY A 148 -13.57 -21.46 -12.60
N ILE A 149 -13.07 -20.56 -13.45
CA ILE A 149 -12.65 -19.20 -13.11
C ILE A 149 -13.41 -18.21 -13.99
N GLU A 150 -13.82 -17.09 -13.40
CA GLU A 150 -14.46 -15.97 -14.09
C GLU A 150 -13.71 -14.67 -13.79
N GLU A 151 -13.48 -13.84 -14.81
CA GLU A 151 -12.94 -12.49 -14.65
C GLU A 151 -14.05 -11.55 -14.16
N VAL A 152 -13.88 -10.99 -12.95
CA VAL A 152 -14.81 -10.01 -12.37
C VAL A 152 -14.50 -8.62 -12.89
N LEU A 153 -13.22 -8.25 -12.87
CA LEU A 153 -12.75 -6.92 -13.26
C LEU A 153 -11.26 -6.96 -13.62
N ALA A 154 -10.89 -6.23 -14.66
CA ALA A 154 -9.50 -5.92 -14.95
C ALA A 154 -9.18 -4.48 -14.51
N LEU A 155 -8.21 -4.34 -13.62
CA LEU A 155 -7.75 -3.05 -13.11
C LEU A 155 -6.41 -2.69 -13.78
N SER A 156 -6.47 -1.80 -14.78
CA SER A 156 -5.26 -1.27 -15.40
C SER A 156 -4.43 -0.47 -14.39
N ALA A 157 -3.13 -0.67 -14.42
CA ALA A 157 -2.16 -0.06 -13.52
C ALA A 157 -0.93 0.38 -14.32
N GLY A 158 -0.87 1.67 -14.65
CA GLY A 158 0.19 2.25 -15.46
C GLY A 158 1.22 2.99 -14.63
N ARG A 159 2.49 2.94 -15.04
CA ARG A 159 3.48 3.89 -14.54
C ARG A 159 3.17 5.26 -15.14
N GLN A 160 3.05 6.26 -14.27
CA GLN A 160 3.02 7.67 -14.68
C GLN A 160 4.36 8.06 -15.35
N PRO A 161 4.44 9.19 -16.07
CA PRO A 161 5.70 9.64 -16.69
C PRO A 161 6.88 9.72 -15.71
N ASP A 162 6.58 9.91 -14.44
CA ASP A 162 7.52 9.92 -13.33
C ASP A 162 7.02 9.06 -12.15
N THR A 163 7.65 9.20 -10.98
CA THR A 163 7.29 8.46 -9.76
C THR A 163 6.32 9.23 -8.86
N LYS A 164 5.70 10.32 -9.34
CA LYS A 164 4.72 11.06 -8.55
C LYS A 164 3.37 10.37 -8.55
N GLU A 165 2.64 10.41 -7.44
CA GLU A 165 1.22 10.06 -7.43
C GLU A 165 0.35 11.22 -7.99
N HIS A 166 -0.97 11.07 -8.03
CA HIS A 166 -1.85 12.01 -8.75
C HIS A 166 -1.99 13.39 -8.09
N PHE A 167 -1.77 13.54 -6.78
CA PHE A 167 -1.66 14.86 -6.17
C PHE A 167 -0.34 15.58 -6.52
N GLY A 168 0.65 14.90 -7.11
CA GLY A 168 1.89 15.50 -7.61
C GLY A 168 3.10 15.30 -6.70
N PHE A 169 3.03 14.41 -5.71
CA PHE A 169 4.13 14.14 -4.78
C PHE A 169 4.90 12.89 -5.17
N ASN A 170 6.23 12.96 -5.12
CA ASN A 170 7.10 11.81 -5.41
C ASN A 170 6.88 10.67 -4.40
N ASP A 171 6.51 9.48 -4.88
CA ASP A 171 6.23 8.30 -4.06
C ASP A 171 7.32 7.19 -4.24
N GLY A 172 7.22 6.11 -3.46
CA GLY A 172 8.10 4.95 -3.54
C GLY A 172 9.48 5.15 -2.89
N ILE A 173 9.66 6.24 -2.12
CA ILE A 173 10.93 6.62 -1.49
C ILE A 173 11.26 5.71 -0.29
N ALA A 174 10.41 5.78 0.75
CA ALA A 174 10.66 5.13 2.04
C ALA A 174 10.07 3.71 2.07
N GLN A 175 10.94 2.71 2.11
CA GLN A 175 10.60 1.29 2.24
C GLN A 175 11.54 0.66 3.26
N PRO A 176 11.08 -0.27 4.13
CA PRO A 176 11.99 -1.10 4.90
C PRO A 176 12.80 -2.01 3.96
N VAL A 177 13.98 -2.42 4.41
CA VAL A 177 14.81 -3.45 3.78
C VAL A 177 14.59 -4.72 4.58
N ILE A 178 14.24 -5.79 3.88
CA ILE A 178 14.17 -7.12 4.48
C ILE A 178 15.62 -7.62 4.65
N GLU A 179 15.96 -8.11 5.82
CA GLU A 179 17.22 -8.80 6.09
C GLU A 179 17.44 -9.93 5.07
N ASP A 180 18.70 -10.14 4.66
CA ASP A 180 19.10 -11.16 3.67
C ASP A 180 18.43 -11.07 2.28
N SER A 181 17.71 -9.98 2.00
CA SER A 181 17.06 -9.78 0.71
C SER A 181 18.02 -9.33 -0.40
N GLY A 182 19.27 -8.96 -0.06
CA GLY A 182 20.26 -8.40 -0.99
C GLY A 182 19.94 -6.98 -1.47
N ARG A 183 19.09 -6.23 -0.75
CA ARG A 183 18.64 -4.88 -1.15
C ARG A 183 19.28 -3.75 -0.34
N LEU A 184 20.03 -4.05 0.71
CA LEU A 184 20.59 -3.06 1.64
C LEU A 184 21.40 -1.98 0.92
N GLN A 185 22.46 -2.38 0.21
CA GLN A 185 23.35 -1.42 -0.46
C GLN A 185 22.59 -0.54 -1.44
N ARG A 186 21.74 -1.15 -2.28
CA ARG A 186 20.90 -0.42 -3.24
C ARG A 186 19.98 0.60 -2.57
N GLN A 187 19.46 0.30 -1.38
CA GLN A 187 18.59 1.22 -0.64
C GLN A 187 19.39 2.39 -0.06
N LEU A 188 20.58 2.11 0.49
CA LEU A 188 21.52 3.13 0.98
C LEU A 188 21.93 4.08 -0.15
N ASP A 189 22.39 3.54 -1.28
CA ASP A 189 22.80 4.35 -2.45
C ASP A 189 21.66 5.23 -2.97
N ARG A 190 20.42 4.71 -2.91
CA ARG A 190 19.25 5.39 -3.46
C ARG A 190 18.70 6.49 -2.55
N THR A 191 18.81 6.34 -1.23
CA THR A 191 18.05 7.17 -0.27
C THR A 191 18.86 7.75 0.87
N GLY A 192 20.13 7.36 0.99
CA GLY A 192 21.01 7.70 2.12
C GLY A 192 20.68 6.95 3.41
N HIS A 193 19.63 6.12 3.45
CA HIS A 193 19.16 5.46 4.67
C HIS A 193 18.49 4.12 4.42
N ALA A 194 18.67 3.17 5.32
CA ALA A 194 17.97 1.90 5.31
C ALA A 194 17.54 1.51 6.72
N THR A 195 16.25 1.22 6.89
CA THR A 195 15.78 0.46 8.05
C THR A 195 15.78 -1.01 7.66
N VAL A 196 16.72 -1.79 8.18
CA VAL A 196 16.74 -3.24 8.02
C VAL A 196 15.86 -3.86 9.10
N LEU A 197 14.99 -4.78 8.71
CA LEU A 197 14.10 -5.54 9.59
C LEU A 197 14.22 -7.01 9.25
N LYS A 198 14.00 -7.89 10.24
CA LYS A 198 14.06 -9.32 9.99
C LYS A 198 13.00 -9.79 8.99
N ALA A 199 13.28 -10.91 8.33
CA ALA A 199 12.45 -11.44 7.25
C ALA A 199 11.01 -11.78 7.71
N GLY A 200 10.83 -12.26 8.93
CA GLY A 200 9.53 -12.62 9.52
C GLY A 200 8.54 -11.46 9.64
N GLU A 201 9.01 -10.20 9.55
CA GLU A 201 8.13 -9.03 9.46
C GLU A 201 7.32 -9.01 8.14
N PHE A 202 7.74 -9.76 7.12
CA PHE A 202 7.13 -9.74 5.79
C PHE A 202 6.94 -11.13 5.16
N ILE A 203 7.76 -12.11 5.53
CA ILE A 203 7.80 -13.47 4.96
C ILE A 203 7.39 -14.44 6.06
N LEU A 204 6.26 -15.12 5.86
CA LEU A 204 5.74 -16.09 6.81
C LEU A 204 6.69 -17.29 6.94
N GLY A 205 6.96 -17.71 8.18
CA GLY A 205 7.84 -18.83 8.51
C GLY A 205 9.30 -18.42 8.77
N GLU A 206 9.64 -17.16 8.55
CA GLU A 206 10.93 -16.58 8.96
C GLU A 206 10.83 -15.95 10.35
N GLU A 207 11.98 -15.73 10.99
CA GLU A 207 12.07 -15.09 12.31
C GLU A 207 11.74 -13.59 12.22
N ASP A 208 10.92 -13.08 13.14
CA ASP A 208 10.51 -11.68 13.25
C ASP A 208 11.41 -10.88 14.22
N ASP A 209 11.19 -9.57 14.35
CA ASP A 209 11.99 -8.69 15.21
C ASP A 209 11.80 -8.99 16.72
N TYR A 210 10.86 -9.84 17.10
CA TYR A 210 10.74 -10.37 18.47
C TYR A 210 11.62 -11.60 18.71
N GLY A 211 12.23 -12.16 17.67
CA GLY A 211 13.02 -13.38 17.74
C GLY A 211 12.20 -14.66 17.69
N TYR A 212 10.96 -14.59 17.17
CA TYR A 212 10.09 -15.75 17.01
C TYR A 212 9.76 -15.96 15.54
N ALA A 213 9.52 -17.21 15.14
CA ALA A 213 8.81 -17.50 13.89
C ALA A 213 7.30 -17.47 14.19
N PRO A 214 6.53 -16.51 13.65
CA PRO A 214 5.09 -16.45 13.89
C PRO A 214 4.38 -17.73 13.45
N ILE A 215 3.26 -18.05 14.10
CA ILE A 215 2.42 -19.18 13.69
C ILE A 215 1.94 -18.93 12.26
N ILE A 216 2.25 -19.86 11.37
CA ILE A 216 1.82 -19.81 9.97
C ILE A 216 0.60 -20.71 9.72
N PRO A 217 -0.22 -20.38 8.71
CA PRO A 217 -1.32 -21.24 8.28
C PRO A 217 -0.86 -22.66 7.95
N ARG A 218 -1.74 -23.64 8.20
CA ARG A 218 -1.52 -25.08 7.95
C ARG A 218 -2.56 -25.66 7.00
N ALA A 219 -2.28 -26.83 6.45
CA ALA A 219 -3.22 -27.63 5.67
C ALA A 219 -3.03 -29.12 5.94
N ALA A 220 -4.03 -29.96 5.61
CA ALA A 220 -3.92 -31.41 5.76
C ALA A 220 -2.67 -31.97 5.03
N GLY A 221 -1.76 -32.59 5.78
CA GLY A 221 -0.50 -33.11 5.22
C GLY A 221 0.55 -32.06 4.86
N MET A 222 0.34 -30.78 5.21
CA MET A 222 1.31 -29.69 5.00
C MET A 222 1.27 -28.70 6.18
N ASP A 223 2.05 -28.99 7.24
CA ASP A 223 2.11 -28.16 8.44
C ASP A 223 2.67 -26.75 8.19
N GLU A 224 3.54 -26.59 7.20
CA GLU A 224 4.14 -25.30 6.84
C GLU A 224 3.45 -24.67 5.61
N PHE A 225 2.13 -24.84 5.45
CA PHE A 225 1.38 -24.33 4.30
C PHE A 225 1.57 -22.82 4.06
N GLY A 226 1.69 -22.02 5.13
CA GLY A 226 1.90 -20.59 5.04
C GLY A 226 3.32 -20.15 4.70
N ARG A 227 4.32 -21.03 4.77
CA ARG A 227 5.75 -20.68 4.66
C ARG A 227 6.06 -20.00 3.32
N ASN A 228 6.99 -19.04 3.34
CA ASN A 228 7.43 -18.23 2.19
C ASN A 228 6.33 -17.37 1.54
N GLY A 229 5.14 -17.33 2.13
CA GLY A 229 4.06 -16.45 1.73
C GLY A 229 4.05 -15.11 2.48
N THR A 230 3.07 -14.27 2.16
CA THR A 230 2.82 -12.98 2.83
C THR A 230 1.35 -12.60 2.72
N TYR A 231 0.86 -11.73 3.60
CA TYR A 231 -0.46 -11.12 3.44
C TYR A 231 -0.37 -9.86 2.58
N LEU A 232 -1.23 -9.78 1.57
CA LEU A 232 -1.34 -8.67 0.63
C LEU A 232 -2.65 -7.92 0.91
N VAL A 233 -2.52 -6.63 1.15
CA VAL A 233 -3.64 -5.69 1.22
C VAL A 233 -3.76 -5.01 -0.14
N PHE A 234 -4.96 -5.03 -0.73
CA PHE A 234 -5.26 -4.23 -1.93
C PHE A 234 -6.37 -3.24 -1.58
N ARG A 235 -6.16 -1.96 -1.88
CA ARG A 235 -7.21 -0.94 -1.89
C ARG A 235 -7.17 -0.14 -3.19
N GLN A 236 -8.30 -0.02 -3.87
CA GLN A 236 -8.48 0.91 -4.97
C GLN A 236 -8.89 2.27 -4.40
N LEU A 237 -7.95 3.23 -4.43
CA LEU A 237 -8.12 4.56 -3.86
C LEU A 237 -8.30 5.58 -4.99
N GLN A 238 -9.53 6.04 -5.22
CA GLN A 238 -9.78 7.18 -6.11
C GLN A 238 -9.20 8.45 -5.46
N GLN A 239 -8.54 9.29 -6.25
CA GLN A 239 -7.96 10.56 -5.80
C GLN A 239 -8.67 11.76 -6.46
N HIS A 240 -9.23 12.65 -5.64
CA HIS A 240 -9.93 13.86 -6.08
C HIS A 240 -8.94 15.03 -6.23
N VAL A 241 -8.10 14.95 -7.26
CA VAL A 241 -6.94 15.86 -7.46
C VAL A 241 -7.37 17.32 -7.53
N THR A 242 -8.39 17.62 -8.32
CA THR A 242 -8.89 18.99 -8.49
C THR A 242 -9.45 19.56 -7.20
N GLU A 243 -10.15 18.75 -6.42
CA GLU A 243 -10.67 19.17 -5.11
C GLU A 243 -9.56 19.44 -4.12
N PHE A 244 -8.52 18.59 -4.08
CA PHE A 244 -7.35 18.77 -3.24
C PHE A 244 -6.65 20.10 -3.53
N TRP A 245 -6.33 20.38 -4.79
CA TRP A 245 -5.61 21.60 -5.16
C TRP A 245 -6.44 22.87 -5.00
N ARG A 246 -7.75 22.83 -5.31
CA ARG A 246 -8.67 23.94 -5.04
C ARG A 246 -8.82 24.21 -3.55
N PHE A 247 -8.86 23.17 -2.73
CA PHE A 247 -8.91 23.31 -1.28
C PHE A 247 -7.66 24.00 -0.75
N LEU A 248 -6.46 23.54 -1.15
CA LEU A 248 -5.20 24.15 -0.74
C LEU A 248 -5.12 25.61 -1.20
N ASP A 249 -5.49 25.91 -2.45
CA ASP A 249 -5.50 27.28 -2.97
C ASP A 249 -6.41 28.20 -2.15
N LYS A 250 -7.63 27.75 -1.84
CA LYS A 250 -8.58 28.49 -1.01
C LYS A 250 -8.03 28.73 0.40
N ALA A 251 -7.39 27.73 0.99
CA ALA A 251 -6.84 27.80 2.34
C ALA A 251 -5.63 28.74 2.46
N THR A 252 -4.95 29.05 1.35
CA THR A 252 -3.71 29.84 1.34
C THR A 252 -3.84 31.14 0.55
N ARG A 253 -5.06 31.63 0.29
CA ARG A 253 -5.25 32.93 -0.38
C ARG A 253 -4.67 34.06 0.46
N ARG A 254 -4.12 35.04 -0.22
CA ARG A 254 -3.64 36.28 0.41
C ARG A 254 -4.81 37.10 0.96
N PRO A 255 -4.58 38.06 1.88
CA PRO A 255 -5.64 38.92 2.42
C PRO A 255 -6.49 39.61 1.35
N GLU A 256 -5.88 39.99 0.23
CA GLU A 256 -6.55 40.58 -0.94
C GLU A 256 -7.35 39.57 -1.80
N GLY A 257 -7.36 38.29 -1.43
CA GLY A 257 -8.08 37.21 -2.11
C GLY A 257 -7.34 36.57 -3.29
N ALA A 258 -6.13 37.02 -3.59
CA ALA A 258 -5.30 36.44 -4.66
C ALA A 258 -4.77 35.04 -4.29
N SER A 259 -4.56 34.20 -5.32
CA SER A 259 -3.88 32.90 -5.16
C SER A 259 -2.44 33.11 -4.71
N ASP A 260 -1.96 32.25 -3.82
CA ASP A 260 -0.56 32.19 -3.40
C ASP A 260 0.04 30.81 -3.72
N PRO A 261 0.68 30.64 -4.89
CA PRO A 261 1.24 29.35 -5.29
C PRO A 261 2.31 28.81 -4.34
N GLU A 262 3.10 29.67 -3.70
CA GLU A 262 4.18 29.27 -2.80
C GLU A 262 3.61 28.76 -1.47
N ALA A 263 2.67 29.51 -0.89
CA ALA A 263 1.97 29.09 0.32
C ALA A 263 1.17 27.80 0.08
N ARG A 264 0.52 27.68 -1.09
CA ARG A 264 -0.21 26.47 -1.51
C ARG A 264 0.71 25.25 -1.60
N ALA A 265 1.85 25.38 -2.28
CA ALA A 265 2.83 24.30 -2.39
C ALA A 265 3.39 23.89 -1.03
N ARG A 266 3.65 24.87 -0.14
CA ARG A 266 4.12 24.62 1.23
C ARG A 266 3.07 23.92 2.08
N LEU A 267 1.79 24.29 1.97
CA LEU A 267 0.72 23.62 2.70
C LEU A 267 0.52 22.18 2.22
N GLY A 268 0.53 21.95 0.91
CA GLY A 268 0.51 20.59 0.35
C GLY A 268 1.70 19.76 0.83
N ALA A 269 2.90 20.34 0.83
CA ALA A 269 4.08 19.69 1.39
C ALA A 269 3.93 19.36 2.88
N LYS A 270 3.29 20.24 3.66
CA LYS A 270 2.96 20.01 5.08
C LYS A 270 1.88 18.93 5.26
N PHE A 271 0.92 18.79 4.36
CA PHE A 271 -0.04 17.67 4.41
C PHE A 271 0.67 16.33 4.23
N VAL A 272 1.62 16.25 3.31
CA VAL A 272 2.36 15.02 3.00
C VAL A 272 3.48 14.77 4.02
N GLY A 273 4.21 15.81 4.40
CA GLY A 273 5.49 15.78 5.13
C GLY A 273 6.73 15.78 4.21
N ARG A 274 6.53 15.95 2.90
CA ARG A 274 7.58 16.10 1.87
C ARG A 274 7.14 17.12 0.83
N TRP A 275 8.09 17.82 0.24
CA TRP A 275 7.84 18.60 -0.97
C TRP A 275 7.45 17.70 -2.14
N MET A 276 6.86 18.28 -3.20
CA MET A 276 6.47 17.53 -4.40
C MET A 276 7.65 16.83 -5.08
N SER A 277 8.87 17.40 -4.98
CA SER A 277 10.10 16.74 -5.43
C SER A 277 10.43 15.44 -4.67
N GLY A 278 9.87 15.28 -3.46
CA GLY A 278 10.20 14.21 -2.51
C GLY A 278 11.13 14.66 -1.38
N ALA A 279 11.66 15.89 -1.40
CA ALA A 279 12.54 16.38 -0.34
C ALA A 279 11.82 16.42 1.03
N PRO A 280 12.38 15.83 2.11
CA PRO A 280 11.69 15.75 3.40
C PRO A 280 11.67 17.11 4.12
N LEU A 281 10.50 17.50 4.65
CA LEU A 281 10.34 18.78 5.35
C LEU A 281 11.27 18.94 6.55
N VAL A 282 11.58 17.85 7.25
CA VAL A 282 12.50 17.85 8.40
C VAL A 282 13.90 18.37 8.02
N LYS A 283 14.35 18.16 6.77
CA LYS A 283 15.65 18.66 6.29
C LYS A 283 15.54 19.98 5.55
N TYR A 284 14.42 20.24 4.88
CA TYR A 284 14.19 21.43 4.06
C TYR A 284 12.90 22.17 4.48
N PRO A 285 12.83 22.74 5.70
CA PRO A 285 11.60 23.33 6.22
C PRO A 285 11.18 24.61 5.48
N SER A 286 12.13 25.34 4.91
CA SER A 286 11.91 26.68 4.34
C SER A 286 11.59 26.69 2.85
N GLY A 287 11.80 25.59 2.12
CA GLY A 287 11.56 25.52 0.68
C GLY A 287 11.98 24.20 0.05
N ASP A 288 11.43 23.88 -1.11
CA ASP A 288 11.83 22.71 -1.89
C ASP A 288 13.20 22.98 -2.56
N PRO A 289 14.26 22.21 -2.26
CA PRO A 289 15.57 22.40 -2.88
C PRO A 289 15.58 22.15 -4.40
N HIS A 290 14.51 21.55 -4.94
CA HIS A 290 14.36 21.25 -6.36
C HIS A 290 13.19 22.02 -7.01
N ALA A 291 12.69 23.07 -6.35
CA ALA A 291 11.64 23.93 -6.90
C ALA A 291 11.98 24.42 -8.32
N GLY A 292 11.02 24.31 -9.24
CA GLY A 292 11.20 24.74 -10.63
C GLY A 292 12.08 23.83 -11.50
N THR A 293 12.49 22.65 -10.99
CA THR A 293 13.26 21.65 -11.74
C THR A 293 12.49 20.34 -11.90
N SER A 294 12.97 19.46 -12.78
CA SER A 294 12.46 18.08 -12.90
C SER A 294 13.15 17.10 -11.93
N ALA A 295 14.09 17.56 -11.10
CA ALA A 295 14.82 16.71 -10.18
C ALA A 295 13.92 16.20 -9.05
N LEU A 296 14.00 14.90 -8.77
CA LEU A 296 13.27 14.25 -7.70
C LEU A 296 14.24 13.81 -6.60
N SER A 297 13.91 14.15 -5.35
CA SER A 297 14.64 13.67 -4.17
C SER A 297 14.09 12.34 -3.70
N LYS A 298 15.00 11.45 -3.33
CA LYS A 298 14.72 10.16 -2.66
C LYS A 298 15.30 10.11 -1.25
N GLU A 299 15.69 11.27 -0.71
CA GLU A 299 16.34 11.36 0.58
C GLU A 299 15.43 10.86 1.70
N ASN A 300 15.94 9.98 2.54
CA ASN A 300 15.17 9.36 3.62
C ASN A 300 15.92 9.30 4.96
N ASP A 301 17.16 9.77 5.00
CA ASP A 301 18.01 9.86 6.18
C ASP A 301 17.57 11.01 7.09
N PHE A 302 16.57 10.76 7.92
CA PHE A 302 16.15 11.68 8.97
C PHE A 302 15.41 10.93 10.06
N GLN A 303 15.37 11.54 11.23
CA GLN A 303 14.52 11.15 12.34
C GLN A 303 13.82 12.42 12.86
N PHE A 304 12.78 12.24 13.68
CA PHE A 304 11.97 13.36 14.16
C PHE A 304 12.39 13.84 15.53
N TYR A 305 12.83 12.96 16.44
CA TYR A 305 13.03 13.32 17.85
C TYR A 305 14.01 14.47 18.04
N GLU A 306 15.24 14.35 17.54
CA GLU A 306 16.26 15.39 17.73
C GLU A 306 16.04 16.63 16.87
N ARG A 307 15.54 16.46 15.64
CA ARG A 307 15.49 17.54 14.63
C ARG A 307 14.18 18.30 14.62
N ASP A 308 13.08 17.66 15.00
CA ASP A 308 11.73 18.18 14.78
C ASP A 308 10.70 17.59 15.78
N ALA A 309 11.10 17.42 17.04
CA ALA A 309 10.27 16.82 18.09
C ALA A 309 8.89 17.48 18.20
N HIS A 310 8.85 18.81 18.05
CA HIS A 310 7.64 19.62 18.14
C HIS A 310 6.87 19.79 16.81
N GLY A 311 7.42 19.33 15.67
CA GLY A 311 6.74 19.39 14.37
C GLY A 311 6.71 20.76 13.69
N PHE A 312 7.64 21.65 14.03
CA PHE A 312 7.76 22.97 13.40
C PHE A 312 8.15 22.84 11.91
N ALA A 313 9.00 21.87 11.58
CA ALA A 313 9.36 21.59 10.19
C ALA A 313 8.27 20.74 9.51
N CYS A 314 8.11 19.49 9.95
CA CYS A 314 7.14 18.53 9.47
C CYS A 314 6.02 18.36 10.49
N PRO A 315 4.82 18.91 10.25
CA PRO A 315 3.73 18.86 11.21
C PRO A 315 3.46 17.46 11.75
N VAL A 316 3.07 17.38 13.03
CA VAL A 316 2.77 16.08 13.67
C VAL A 316 1.66 15.33 12.92
N GLY A 317 0.72 16.05 12.32
CA GLY A 317 -0.37 15.50 11.55
C GLY A 317 -0.01 15.06 10.11
N SER A 318 1.20 15.34 9.62
CA SER A 318 1.61 15.03 8.24
C SER A 318 1.53 13.54 7.94
N HIS A 319 1.14 13.20 6.70
CA HIS A 319 0.90 11.83 6.27
C HIS A 319 2.09 10.88 6.56
N ILE A 320 3.32 11.26 6.17
CA ILE A 320 4.48 10.38 6.42
C ILE A 320 4.86 10.27 7.89
N ARG A 321 4.50 11.26 8.72
CA ARG A 321 4.80 11.26 10.17
C ARG A 321 3.76 10.46 10.95
N ARG A 322 2.51 10.42 10.50
CA ARG A 322 1.50 9.48 11.00
C ARG A 322 1.79 8.04 10.55
N SER A 323 1.98 7.82 9.26
CA SER A 323 2.15 6.47 8.71
C SER A 323 3.49 5.80 9.06
N ASN A 324 4.51 6.58 9.42
CA ASN A 324 5.73 6.10 10.05
C ASN A 324 6.26 7.16 11.03
N PRO A 325 5.88 7.10 12.31
CA PRO A 325 6.28 8.06 13.33
C PRO A 325 7.76 8.02 13.70
N ARG A 326 8.51 7.04 13.17
CA ARG A 326 9.92 6.81 13.47
C ARG A 326 10.17 6.80 14.99
N ASP A 327 10.98 7.72 15.48
CA ASP A 327 11.40 7.87 16.87
C ASP A 327 10.58 8.91 17.67
N ALA A 328 9.47 9.43 17.11
CA ALA A 328 8.72 10.53 17.74
C ALA A 328 7.62 10.13 18.73
N LEU A 329 7.31 8.84 18.91
CA LEU A 329 6.23 8.41 19.80
C LEU A 329 6.72 8.11 21.22
N GLY A 330 6.80 9.17 22.02
CA GLY A 330 7.14 9.10 23.45
C GLY A 330 8.45 9.79 23.80
N PRO A 331 8.86 9.76 25.07
CA PRO A 331 10.04 10.47 25.55
C PRO A 331 11.36 9.76 25.22
N ASP A 332 11.34 8.46 24.90
CA ASP A 332 12.53 7.67 24.58
C ASP A 332 12.56 7.30 23.07
N PRO A 333 13.45 7.93 22.27
CA PRO A 333 13.50 7.72 20.83
C PRO A 333 13.88 6.30 20.42
N GLU A 334 14.69 5.60 21.20
CA GLU A 334 15.11 4.24 20.87
C GLU A 334 13.94 3.26 20.99
N THR A 335 13.20 3.31 22.10
CA THR A 335 11.98 2.51 22.28
C THR A 335 10.91 2.90 21.27
N ALA A 336 10.72 4.20 21.00
CA ALA A 336 9.77 4.67 20.00
C ALA A 336 10.08 4.10 18.61
N LEU A 337 11.35 4.13 18.19
CA LEU A 337 11.78 3.60 16.89
C LEU A 337 11.60 2.09 16.80
N LYS A 338 11.97 1.34 17.85
CA LYS A 338 11.71 -0.11 17.93
C LYS A 338 10.23 -0.42 17.83
N SER A 339 9.38 0.37 18.48
CA SER A 339 7.92 0.23 18.39
C SER A 339 7.43 0.51 16.98
N ALA A 340 7.81 1.63 16.37
CA ALA A 340 7.39 2.01 15.02
C ALA A 340 7.80 0.97 13.97
N ASN A 341 8.98 0.37 14.12
CA ASN A 341 9.49 -0.65 13.20
C ASN A 341 8.64 -1.93 13.14
N ARG A 342 7.92 -2.26 14.23
CA ARG A 342 7.00 -3.41 14.29
C ARG A 342 5.74 -3.27 13.44
N HIS A 343 5.46 -2.07 12.94
CA HIS A 343 4.25 -1.80 12.16
C HIS A 343 4.57 -1.54 10.69
N ARG A 344 5.83 -1.71 10.28
CA ARG A 344 6.28 -1.35 8.93
C ARG A 344 5.64 -2.24 7.88
N ILE A 345 5.32 -1.66 6.73
CA ILE A 345 4.73 -2.35 5.58
C ILE A 345 5.61 -2.18 4.33
N LEU A 346 5.53 -3.13 3.40
CA LEU A 346 6.14 -3.00 2.07
C LEU A 346 5.12 -2.51 1.07
N ARG A 347 5.18 -1.23 0.67
CA ARG A 347 4.24 -0.68 -0.33
C ARG A 347 4.68 -1.09 -1.74
N ARG A 348 3.71 -1.48 -2.56
CA ARG A 348 3.85 -1.97 -3.95
C ARG A 348 2.78 -1.39 -4.88
N GLY A 349 2.15 -0.29 -4.47
CA GLY A 349 1.06 0.32 -5.22
C GLY A 349 1.48 0.92 -6.55
N ARG A 350 0.49 1.13 -7.43
CA ARG A 350 0.63 1.79 -8.73
C ARG A 350 -0.54 2.71 -9.00
N SER A 351 -0.27 3.83 -9.65
CA SER A 351 -1.33 4.73 -10.08
C SER A 351 -2.18 4.11 -11.19
N TYR A 352 -3.43 4.53 -11.27
CA TYR A 352 -4.33 4.23 -12.38
C TYR A 352 -5.00 5.52 -12.86
N GLY A 353 -5.46 5.52 -14.11
CA GLY A 353 -5.98 6.71 -14.77
C GLY A 353 -4.88 7.69 -15.21
N HIS A 354 -5.23 8.57 -16.14
CA HIS A 354 -4.34 9.60 -16.68
C HIS A 354 -4.12 10.71 -15.65
N ARG A 355 -2.88 11.21 -15.54
CA ARG A 355 -2.55 12.38 -14.71
C ARG A 355 -3.19 13.62 -15.33
N LEU A 356 -3.80 14.48 -14.53
CA LEU A 356 -4.30 15.77 -15.04
C LEU A 356 -3.17 16.62 -15.60
N ASP A 357 -3.42 17.24 -16.77
CA ASP A 357 -2.53 18.24 -17.34
C ASP A 357 -2.54 19.53 -16.49
N ASP A 358 -3.73 19.93 -16.02
CA ASP A 358 -3.92 21.01 -15.05
C ASP A 358 -4.65 20.47 -13.80
N PRO A 359 -3.99 20.44 -12.63
CA PRO A 359 -4.61 19.96 -11.39
C PRO A 359 -5.76 20.85 -10.88
N PHE A 360 -6.09 21.97 -11.52
CA PHE A 360 -7.24 22.83 -11.16
C PHE A 360 -8.46 22.63 -12.06
N VAL A 361 -8.34 21.84 -13.13
CA VAL A 361 -9.41 21.55 -14.09
C VAL A 361 -9.79 20.09 -13.96
N ASP A 362 -11.05 19.84 -13.62
CA ASP A 362 -11.59 18.48 -13.59
C ASP A 362 -11.99 18.07 -15.01
N ASP A 363 -11.50 16.92 -15.45
CA ASP A 363 -11.82 16.29 -16.73
C ASP A 363 -12.84 15.14 -16.57
N GLU A 364 -13.46 15.03 -15.39
CA GLU A 364 -14.47 14.04 -15.00
C GLU A 364 -13.99 12.58 -15.12
N THR A 365 -12.68 12.36 -15.28
CA THR A 365 -12.09 11.04 -15.44
C THR A 365 -11.54 10.52 -14.12
N GLU A 366 -11.95 9.31 -13.73
CA GLU A 366 -11.45 8.68 -12.51
C GLU A 366 -9.96 8.36 -12.60
N ARG A 367 -9.25 8.69 -11.51
CA ARG A 367 -7.84 8.42 -11.33
C ARG A 367 -7.55 8.12 -9.88
N GLY A 368 -6.43 7.49 -9.62
CA GLY A 368 -6.01 7.26 -8.25
C GLY A 368 -4.86 6.28 -8.11
N LEU A 369 -4.86 5.56 -6.99
CA LEU A 369 -3.83 4.63 -6.60
C LEU A 369 -4.44 3.26 -6.32
N HIS A 370 -3.95 2.23 -6.99
CA HIS A 370 -4.06 0.86 -6.51
C HIS A 370 -3.05 0.71 -5.38
N PHE A 371 -3.47 1.01 -4.14
CA PHE A 371 -2.63 0.82 -2.97
C PHE A 371 -2.48 -0.68 -2.73
N ILE A 372 -1.24 -1.14 -2.74
CA ILE A 372 -0.89 -2.51 -2.38
C ILE A 372 0.18 -2.46 -1.30
N CYS A 373 0.01 -3.23 -0.22
CA CYS A 373 1.10 -3.49 0.71
C CYS A 373 1.20 -4.96 1.13
N LEU A 374 2.42 -5.37 1.50
CA LEU A 374 2.73 -6.72 1.97
C LEU A 374 3.11 -6.68 3.45
N ASN A 375 2.64 -7.71 4.19
CA ASN A 375 2.60 -7.77 5.64
C ASN A 375 2.84 -9.22 6.11
N GLY A 376 3.61 -9.42 7.17
CA GLY A 376 3.60 -10.67 7.94
C GLY A 376 2.35 -10.80 8.83
N ASP A 377 1.76 -9.67 9.24
CA ASP A 377 0.60 -9.60 10.11
C ASP A 377 -0.28 -8.38 9.76
N LEU A 378 -1.52 -8.65 9.31
CA LEU A 378 -2.47 -7.61 8.89
C LEU A 378 -2.85 -6.66 10.03
N GLU A 379 -3.08 -7.20 11.23
CA GLU A 379 -3.62 -6.47 12.37
C GLU A 379 -2.52 -5.61 13.01
N ARG A 380 -1.33 -6.19 13.17
CA ARG A 380 -0.16 -5.51 13.72
C ARG A 380 0.41 -4.46 12.77
N GLN A 381 0.32 -4.62 11.45
CA GLN A 381 0.95 -3.70 10.50
C GLN A 381 -0.07 -2.77 9.84
N PHE A 382 -0.71 -3.21 8.74
CA PHE A 382 -1.58 -2.35 7.94
C PHE A 382 -2.74 -1.75 8.76
N GLU A 383 -3.49 -2.57 9.49
CA GLU A 383 -4.65 -2.07 10.24
C GLU A 383 -4.25 -1.20 11.41
N PHE A 384 -3.16 -1.53 12.10
CA PHE A 384 -2.62 -0.69 13.16
C PHE A 384 -2.24 0.70 12.64
N ILE A 385 -1.52 0.77 11.51
CA ILE A 385 -1.19 2.06 10.89
C ILE A 385 -2.47 2.85 10.60
N GLN A 386 -3.45 2.21 9.93
CA GLN A 386 -4.68 2.87 9.52
C GLN A 386 -5.51 3.33 10.74
N GLN A 387 -5.73 2.47 11.70
CA GLN A 387 -6.58 2.74 12.86
C GLN A 387 -5.89 3.63 13.89
N THR A 388 -4.70 3.23 14.34
CA THR A 388 -4.04 3.81 15.52
C THR A 388 -3.25 5.07 15.21
N TRP A 389 -2.80 5.23 13.96
CA TRP A 389 -2.00 6.40 13.57
C TRP A 389 -2.71 7.33 12.60
N VAL A 390 -3.25 6.80 11.51
CA VAL A 390 -3.87 7.61 10.45
C VAL A 390 -5.25 8.14 10.89
N ASN A 391 -6.11 7.28 11.42
CA ASN A 391 -7.48 7.62 11.82
C ASN A 391 -7.60 8.12 13.26
N ASN A 392 -6.55 7.99 14.08
CA ASN A 392 -6.58 8.41 15.47
C ASN A 392 -6.57 9.93 15.61
N THR A 393 -7.67 10.47 16.15
CA THR A 393 -7.87 11.91 16.35
C THR A 393 -7.02 12.50 17.47
N ALA A 394 -6.42 11.64 18.32
CA ALA A 394 -5.55 12.00 19.44
C ALA A 394 -4.07 11.62 19.19
N PHE A 395 -3.71 11.29 17.95
CA PHE A 395 -2.36 10.85 17.60
C PHE A 395 -1.29 11.85 18.06
N ALA A 396 -0.28 11.38 18.81
CA ALA A 396 0.88 12.16 19.23
C ALA A 396 0.56 13.54 19.85
N GLY A 397 -0.50 13.62 20.67
CA GLY A 397 -0.91 14.85 21.35
C GLY A 397 -1.75 15.81 20.52
N LEU A 398 -2.13 15.42 19.30
CA LEU A 398 -3.15 16.11 18.51
C LEU A 398 -4.53 15.95 19.15
N HIS A 399 -5.51 16.75 18.70
CA HIS A 399 -6.87 16.69 19.24
C HIS A 399 -7.91 16.96 18.17
N GLY A 400 -8.69 15.94 17.81
CA GLY A 400 -9.80 16.07 16.86
C GLY A 400 -9.32 16.30 15.42
N GLU A 401 -8.18 15.74 15.04
CA GLU A 401 -7.67 15.78 13.66
C GLU A 401 -7.10 14.42 13.24
N THR A 402 -7.38 14.01 12.01
CA THR A 402 -6.87 12.78 11.38
C THR A 402 -5.83 13.13 10.33
N ASP A 403 -5.28 12.12 9.66
CA ASP A 403 -4.42 12.30 8.49
C ASP A 403 -5.11 13.13 7.40
N PRO A 404 -4.43 14.15 6.82
CA PRO A 404 -5.07 15.08 5.89
C PRO A 404 -5.21 14.56 4.45
N LEU A 405 -4.61 13.42 4.11
CA LEU A 405 -4.72 12.81 2.77
C LEU A 405 -5.72 11.66 2.76
N VAL A 406 -5.55 10.72 3.69
CA VAL A 406 -6.26 9.42 3.67
C VAL A 406 -7.07 9.16 4.93
N GLY A 407 -7.04 10.07 5.90
CA GLY A 407 -7.89 10.00 7.09
C GLY A 407 -9.30 10.49 6.78
N ASN A 408 -10.29 9.85 7.40
CA ASN A 408 -11.67 10.33 7.31
C ASN A 408 -11.84 11.69 7.95
N GLN A 409 -12.55 12.56 7.25
CA GLN A 409 -12.98 13.86 7.75
C GLN A 409 -14.47 13.84 8.15
N ASP A 410 -14.78 14.51 9.25
CA ASP A 410 -16.14 14.73 9.75
C ASP A 410 -16.97 15.57 8.75
N ASP A 411 -18.29 15.39 8.73
CA ASP A 411 -19.25 16.24 8.01
C ASP A 411 -19.21 17.69 8.50
N THR A 412 -18.82 17.95 9.75
CA THR A 412 -18.60 19.33 10.24
C THR A 412 -17.31 19.95 9.71
N GLY A 413 -16.53 19.20 8.91
CA GLY A 413 -15.23 19.60 8.39
C GLY A 413 -14.09 19.27 9.35
N GLY A 414 -13.06 18.61 8.81
CA GLY A 414 -11.84 18.31 9.56
C GLY A 414 -10.94 19.52 9.76
N LYS A 415 -9.82 19.31 10.44
CA LYS A 415 -8.79 20.33 10.62
C LYS A 415 -7.39 19.74 10.53
N PHE A 416 -6.43 20.60 10.26
CA PHE A 416 -5.01 20.26 10.23
C PHE A 416 -4.21 21.36 10.95
N THR A 417 -3.43 20.98 11.96
CA THR A 417 -2.61 21.92 12.72
C THR A 417 -1.19 22.00 12.14
N VAL A 418 -0.75 23.22 11.83
CA VAL A 418 0.66 23.53 11.55
C VAL A 418 1.27 24.10 12.82
N GLN A 419 2.19 23.35 13.43
CA GLN A 419 2.87 23.74 14.66
C GLN A 419 3.79 24.93 14.41
N ASP A 420 3.80 25.87 15.36
CA ASP A 420 4.65 27.05 15.39
C ASP A 420 4.68 27.64 16.82
N ASP A 421 5.59 28.57 17.08
CA ASP A 421 5.80 29.25 18.37
C ASP A 421 5.96 30.77 18.13
N PRO A 422 5.16 31.66 18.76
CA PRO A 422 4.21 31.40 19.85
C PRO A 422 2.84 30.87 19.41
N LEU A 423 2.48 31.00 18.13
CA LEU A 423 1.11 30.70 17.67
C LEU A 423 1.11 29.73 16.48
N ARG A 424 0.65 28.51 16.74
CA ARG A 424 0.25 27.56 15.69
C ARG A 424 -0.82 28.14 14.77
N SER A 425 -0.87 27.67 13.52
CA SER A 425 -1.99 27.90 12.61
C SER A 425 -2.81 26.62 12.39
N ARG A 426 -4.06 26.79 11.96
CA ARG A 426 -4.97 25.67 11.68
C ARG A 426 -5.70 25.89 10.38
N VAL A 427 -5.69 24.86 9.54
CA VAL A 427 -6.56 24.76 8.39
C VAL A 427 -7.85 24.08 8.84
N HIS A 428 -8.99 24.65 8.49
CA HIS A 428 -10.32 24.16 8.84
C HIS A 428 -11.11 23.73 7.60
N ASN A 429 -12.22 23.03 7.81
CA ASN A 429 -13.10 22.52 6.75
C ASN A 429 -12.41 21.52 5.81
N LEU A 430 -11.42 20.80 6.33
CA LEU A 430 -10.71 19.75 5.60
C LEU A 430 -11.71 18.67 5.16
N ARG A 431 -11.60 18.23 3.91
CA ARG A 431 -12.44 17.20 3.30
C ARG A 431 -11.60 15.95 3.01
N SER A 432 -12.27 14.83 2.80
CA SER A 432 -11.60 13.62 2.29
C SER A 432 -11.31 13.80 0.80
N PHE A 433 -10.04 13.68 0.40
CA PHE A 433 -9.63 13.75 -1.02
C PHE A 433 -9.43 12.38 -1.65
N VAL A 434 -9.67 11.32 -0.87
CA VAL A 434 -9.54 9.93 -1.29
C VAL A 434 -10.83 9.19 -1.00
N THR A 435 -11.30 8.41 -1.98
CA THR A 435 -12.46 7.53 -1.84
C THR A 435 -12.08 6.10 -2.16
N VAL A 436 -12.47 5.17 -1.30
CA VAL A 436 -12.21 3.74 -1.47
C VAL A 436 -13.26 3.15 -2.39
N LYS A 437 -12.84 2.53 -3.50
CA LYS A 437 -13.73 1.91 -4.50
C LYS A 437 -13.75 0.39 -4.45
N GLY A 438 -12.88 -0.22 -3.66
CA GLY A 438 -12.83 -1.67 -3.48
C GLY A 438 -11.55 -2.07 -2.78
N GLY A 439 -11.57 -3.27 -2.20
CA GLY A 439 -10.42 -3.80 -1.50
C GLY A 439 -10.67 -5.18 -0.94
N ALA A 440 -9.58 -5.88 -0.66
CA ALA A 440 -9.61 -7.19 -0.03
C ALA A 440 -8.27 -7.50 0.63
N TYR A 441 -8.30 -8.46 1.56
CA TYR A 441 -7.12 -9.11 2.10
C TYR A 441 -6.87 -10.40 1.31
N PHE A 442 -5.64 -10.55 0.85
CA PHE A 442 -5.18 -11.71 0.11
C PHE A 442 -4.00 -12.35 0.85
N PHE A 443 -3.82 -13.65 0.62
CA PHE A 443 -2.64 -14.40 0.94
C PHE A 443 -1.88 -14.62 -0.36
N LEU A 444 -0.63 -14.18 -0.43
CA LEU A 444 0.29 -14.43 -1.54
C LEU A 444 1.16 -15.64 -1.14
N PRO A 445 0.77 -16.88 -1.48
CA PRO A 445 1.43 -18.10 -1.03
C PRO A 445 2.82 -18.30 -1.66
N GLY A 446 3.65 -19.15 -1.03
CA GLY A 446 4.80 -19.77 -1.67
C GLY A 446 4.39 -20.76 -2.77
N LEU A 447 5.33 -21.14 -3.64
CA LEU A 447 5.08 -22.02 -4.79
C LEU A 447 4.71 -23.45 -4.36
N LYS A 448 5.30 -23.97 -3.27
CA LYS A 448 4.94 -25.26 -2.66
C LYS A 448 3.45 -25.27 -2.25
N ALA A 449 2.97 -24.21 -1.63
CA ALA A 449 1.57 -24.07 -1.21
C ALA A 449 0.62 -23.93 -2.42
N LEU A 450 1.02 -23.23 -3.48
CA LEU A 450 0.26 -23.18 -4.74
C LEU A 450 0.13 -24.56 -5.39
N ARG A 451 1.22 -25.33 -5.43
CA ARG A 451 1.21 -26.70 -5.96
C ARG A 451 0.35 -27.64 -5.12
N TYR A 452 0.39 -27.50 -3.80
CA TYR A 452 -0.51 -28.23 -2.89
C TYR A 452 -1.98 -27.94 -3.23
N LEU A 453 -2.38 -26.66 -3.31
CA LEU A 453 -3.75 -26.27 -3.63
C LEU A 453 -4.18 -26.79 -5.01
N ALA A 454 -3.28 -26.79 -5.98
CA ALA A 454 -3.56 -27.32 -7.31
C ALA A 454 -3.77 -28.85 -7.34
N SER A 455 -3.29 -29.57 -6.32
CA SER A 455 -3.36 -31.04 -6.22
C SER A 455 -4.57 -31.59 -5.46
N LEU A 456 -5.37 -30.72 -4.83
CA LEU A 456 -6.55 -31.10 -4.04
C LEU A 456 -7.70 -31.71 -4.84
#